data_AF-A0A413M5K4-F1
#
_entry.id   AF-A0A413M5K4-F1
#
_cell.length_a   1.000
_cell.length_b   1.000
_cell.length_c   1.000
_cell.angle_alpha   90.00
_cell.angle_beta   90.00
_cell.angle_gamma   90.00
#
_symmetry.space_group_name_H-M   'P 1'
#
loop_
_entity.id
_entity.type
_entity.pdbx_description
1 polymer ?
#
loop_
_entity_poly.entity_id
_entity_poly.type
_entity_poly.pdbx_seq_one_letter_code
_entity_poly.pdbx_strand_id
1 'polypeptide(L)'
;MKKIIKKAICFICAILFFQSGSIPTYADESAAFYVQTAAALSDGMIRVSVYLKDADNLAGIDAELFFDSTKVSFEGSSLGDSYSSSYSDINYDNENSKVHYVMLYPDGNNNNGILFTVDFKVTGEKSYQPELKINSLIDSSDEMNEIPYSIKYQQADGSWSDNIDRSGKIAEKKSH
;
A
#
# COMPACT_ATOMS: atom_id res chain seq x y z
N MET A 1 7.10 -78.55 -11.09
CA MET A 1 7.13 -78.79 -9.63
C MET A 1 7.38 -77.48 -8.90
N LYS A 2 6.78 -77.34 -7.71
CA LYS A 2 6.53 -76.12 -6.91
C LYS A 2 7.76 -75.33 -6.41
N LYS A 3 7.56 -73.98 -6.37
CA LYS A 3 8.03 -72.95 -5.40
C LYS A 3 9.56 -72.77 -5.29
N ILE A 4 10.13 -71.57 -5.09
CA ILE A 4 9.96 -70.67 -3.94
C ILE A 4 10.41 -69.24 -4.30
N ILE A 5 9.61 -68.28 -3.86
CA ILE A 5 9.81 -66.82 -3.86
C ILE A 5 11.06 -66.44 -3.04
N LYS A 6 11.94 -65.61 -3.58
CA LYS A 6 12.77 -64.70 -2.78
C LYS A 6 12.66 -63.28 -3.35
N LYS A 7 12.08 -62.41 -2.53
CA LYS A 7 11.91 -60.98 -2.74
C LYS A 7 13.28 -60.34 -2.95
N ALA A 8 13.49 -59.65 -4.07
CA ALA A 8 14.56 -58.68 -4.24
C ALA A 8 13.89 -57.33 -4.51
N ILE A 9 13.81 -56.54 -3.43
CA ILE A 9 13.37 -55.16 -3.40
C ILE A 9 14.47 -54.34 -4.08
N CYS A 10 14.25 -53.91 -5.33
CA CYS A 10 15.03 -52.84 -5.94
C CYS A 10 14.19 -51.56 -5.88
N PHE A 11 14.34 -50.90 -4.75
CA PHE A 11 13.86 -49.57 -4.44
C PHE A 11 14.62 -48.57 -5.33
N ILE A 12 14.12 -48.30 -6.54
CA ILE A 12 14.64 -47.24 -7.40
C ILE A 12 13.82 -45.97 -7.10
N CYS A 13 14.17 -45.34 -5.99
CA CYS A 13 13.87 -43.95 -5.72
C CYS A 13 15.22 -43.26 -5.52
N ALA A 14 15.77 -42.65 -6.58
CA ALA A 14 16.82 -41.66 -6.41
C ALA A 14 16.96 -40.76 -7.63
N ILE A 15 16.39 -39.56 -7.47
CA ILE A 15 16.96 -38.29 -7.91
C ILE A 15 16.90 -38.05 -9.44
N LEU A 16 15.69 -37.73 -9.91
CA LEU A 16 15.57 -36.68 -10.92
C LEU A 16 16.00 -35.38 -10.23
N PHE A 17 17.16 -34.87 -10.62
CA PHE A 17 17.56 -33.49 -10.38
C PHE A 17 16.59 -32.57 -11.14
N PHE A 18 15.40 -32.37 -10.61
CA PHE A 18 14.73 -31.10 -10.80
C PHE A 18 15.56 -30.09 -10.01
N GLN A 19 16.47 -29.41 -10.72
CA GLN A 19 16.80 -28.04 -10.35
C GLN A 19 15.50 -27.25 -10.43
N SER A 20 14.69 -27.33 -9.36
CA SER A 20 13.78 -26.26 -9.03
C SER A 20 14.69 -25.08 -8.75
N GLY A 21 14.97 -24.30 -9.80
CA GLY A 21 15.31 -22.90 -9.60
C GLY A 21 14.29 -22.40 -8.61
N SER A 22 14.78 -21.94 -7.47
CA SER A 22 13.99 -21.20 -6.49
C SER A 22 13.16 -20.21 -7.29
N ILE A 23 11.87 -20.51 -7.41
CA ILE A 23 10.89 -19.53 -7.82
C ILE A 23 11.14 -18.39 -6.83
N PRO A 24 11.42 -17.15 -7.27
CA PRO A 24 11.34 -16.05 -6.34
C PRO A 24 9.91 -16.10 -5.82
N THR A 25 9.74 -16.62 -4.61
CA THR A 25 8.59 -16.31 -3.80
C THR A 25 8.62 -14.80 -3.78
N TYR A 26 7.65 -14.17 -4.44
CA TYR A 26 7.34 -12.77 -4.19
C TYR A 26 7.45 -12.62 -2.69
N ALA A 27 8.41 -11.80 -2.25
CA ALA A 27 8.53 -11.50 -0.84
C ALA A 27 7.11 -11.18 -0.38
N ASP A 28 6.64 -11.92 0.61
CA ASP A 28 5.29 -11.74 1.16
C ASP A 28 5.21 -10.25 1.46
N GLU A 29 4.36 -9.50 0.74
CA GLU A 29 4.33 -8.05 0.81
C GLU A 29 4.12 -7.70 2.28
N SER A 30 5.17 -7.22 2.92
CA SER A 30 5.15 -7.03 4.37
C SER A 30 4.35 -5.78 4.70
N ALA A 31 4.47 -4.73 3.87
CA ALA A 31 3.73 -3.50 4.01
C ALA A 31 2.50 -3.45 3.08
N ALA A 32 1.41 -2.88 3.55
CA ALA A 32 0.23 -2.61 2.74
C ALA A 32 -0.24 -1.17 2.90
N PHE A 33 -0.26 -0.43 1.80
CA PHE A 33 -0.87 0.88 1.71
C PHE A 33 -2.34 0.75 1.35
N TYR A 34 -3.18 1.56 1.99
CA TYR A 34 -4.61 1.63 1.70
C TYR A 34 -5.00 3.08 1.42
N VAL A 35 -5.48 3.35 0.21
CA VAL A 35 -6.01 4.66 -0.20
C VAL A 35 -7.53 4.62 0.00
N GLN A 36 -7.99 5.35 1.01
CA GLN A 36 -9.38 5.39 1.43
C GLN A 36 -9.99 6.77 1.16
N THR A 37 -11.17 6.82 0.56
CA THR A 37 -11.96 8.06 0.52
C THR A 37 -12.95 8.02 1.68
N ALA A 38 -12.57 8.66 2.78
CA ALA A 38 -13.16 8.40 4.10
C ALA A 38 -14.56 9.01 4.30
N ALA A 39 -14.90 10.13 3.64
CA ALA A 39 -16.23 10.75 3.72
C ALA A 39 -16.39 11.92 2.75
N ALA A 40 -17.64 12.19 2.33
CA ALA A 40 -18.04 13.55 1.97
C ALA A 40 -18.06 14.40 3.25
N LEU A 41 -17.23 15.43 3.28
CA LEU A 41 -17.25 16.51 4.26
C LEU A 41 -18.41 17.47 3.93
N SER A 42 -18.60 18.50 4.76
CA SER A 42 -19.52 19.60 4.41
C SER A 42 -19.09 20.26 3.10
N ASP A 43 -20.07 20.84 2.38
CA ASP A 43 -19.83 21.68 1.19
C ASP A 43 -19.19 20.99 -0.03
N GLY A 44 -19.36 19.68 -0.17
CA GLY A 44 -18.92 18.93 -1.35
C GLY A 44 -17.43 18.60 -1.38
N MET A 45 -16.76 18.72 -0.23
CA MET A 45 -15.40 18.25 -0.05
C MET A 45 -15.36 16.76 0.29
N ILE A 46 -14.25 16.10 -0.02
CA ILE A 46 -13.93 14.75 0.39
C ILE A 46 -12.58 14.74 1.10
N ARG A 47 -12.40 13.79 2.03
CA ARG A 47 -11.10 13.47 2.60
C ARG A 47 -10.59 12.16 2.05
N VAL A 48 -9.42 12.20 1.44
CA VAL A 48 -8.64 11.00 1.09
C VAL A 48 -7.62 10.76 2.21
N SER A 49 -7.52 9.52 2.65
CA SER A 49 -6.59 9.09 3.69
C SER A 49 -5.73 7.97 3.15
N VAL A 50 -4.41 8.09 3.32
CA VAL A 50 -3.46 7.02 3.00
C VAL A 50 -3.06 6.36 4.30
N TYR A 51 -3.39 5.08 4.45
CA TYR A 51 -3.02 4.25 5.58
C TYR A 51 -1.85 3.34 5.22
N LEU A 52 -1.02 3.03 6.20
CA LEU A 52 0.00 1.99 6.11
C LEU A 52 -0.25 0.95 7.21
N LYS A 53 -0.08 -0.31 6.84
CA LYS A 53 -0.08 -1.44 7.76
C LYS A 53 1.10 -2.36 7.53
N ASP A 54 1.48 -3.03 8.61
CA ASP A 54 2.32 -4.23 8.65
C ASP A 54 3.78 -4.00 8.16
N ALA A 55 4.17 -2.73 7.96
CA ALA A 55 5.56 -2.35 7.74
C ALA A 55 6.38 -2.64 9.02
N ASP A 56 7.37 -3.51 8.88
CA ASP A 56 8.30 -3.84 9.96
C ASP A 56 9.54 -2.97 9.85
N ASN A 57 9.97 -2.47 11.01
CA ASN A 57 11.18 -1.68 11.20
C ASN A 57 11.31 -0.47 10.26
N LEU A 58 10.21 0.23 9.99
CA LEU A 58 10.12 1.31 8.99
C LEU A 58 11.04 2.49 9.35
N ALA A 59 11.96 2.86 8.47
CA ALA A 59 12.83 4.02 8.63
C ALA A 59 12.47 5.20 7.74
N GLY A 60 11.85 4.98 6.59
CA GLY A 60 11.63 6.06 5.64
C GLY A 60 10.55 5.79 4.63
N ILE A 61 9.83 6.86 4.26
CA ILE A 61 8.84 6.88 3.18
C ILE A 61 9.10 8.12 2.31
N ASP A 62 9.11 7.91 1.00
CA ASP A 62 8.91 8.94 -0.02
C ASP A 62 7.71 8.52 -0.88
N ALA A 63 6.62 9.30 -0.84
CA ALA A 63 5.38 8.99 -1.52
C ALA A 63 4.75 10.21 -2.18
N GLU A 64 4.11 10.01 -3.32
CA GLU A 64 3.40 11.04 -4.07
C GLU A 64 1.95 10.62 -4.32
N LEU A 65 1.02 11.56 -4.12
CA LEU A 65 -0.40 11.40 -4.41
C LEU A 65 -0.76 12.29 -5.59
N PHE A 66 -1.00 11.70 -6.76
CA PHE A 66 -1.33 12.40 -7.99
C PHE A 66 -2.85 12.51 -8.18
N PHE A 67 -3.31 13.68 -8.58
CA PHE A 67 -4.73 13.93 -8.81
C PHE A 67 -5.00 14.70 -10.11
N ASP A 68 -6.24 14.58 -10.60
CA ASP A 68 -6.73 15.26 -11.78
C ASP A 68 -7.40 16.58 -11.36
N SER A 69 -6.70 17.70 -11.57
CA SER A 69 -7.17 19.04 -11.20
C SER A 69 -8.40 19.51 -12.00
N THR A 70 -8.81 18.78 -13.05
CA THR A 70 -10.09 19.03 -13.75
C THR A 70 -11.29 18.42 -13.02
N LYS A 71 -11.04 17.46 -12.10
CA LYS A 71 -12.07 16.77 -11.31
C LYS A 71 -12.13 17.25 -9.88
N VAL A 72 -11.01 17.65 -9.30
CA VAL A 72 -10.91 18.08 -7.91
C VAL A 72 -10.01 19.30 -7.74
N SER A 73 -10.28 20.14 -6.74
CA SER A 73 -9.33 21.15 -6.25
C SER A 73 -8.79 20.76 -4.88
N PHE A 74 -7.49 20.98 -4.66
CA PHE A 74 -6.85 20.78 -3.37
C PHE A 74 -7.31 21.85 -2.36
N GLU A 75 -7.69 21.42 -1.16
CA GLU A 75 -8.16 22.32 -0.09
C GLU A 75 -7.26 22.25 1.16
N GLY A 76 -6.54 21.14 1.36
CA GLY A 76 -5.62 21.01 2.48
C GLY A 76 -5.00 19.63 2.61
N SER A 77 -3.96 19.52 3.42
CA SER A 77 -3.33 18.25 3.78
C SER A 77 -2.87 18.26 5.24
N SER A 78 -2.73 17.07 5.82
CA SER A 78 -2.19 16.91 7.16
C SER A 78 -1.48 15.57 7.31
N LEU A 79 -0.45 15.55 8.13
CA LEU A 79 0.19 14.32 8.60
C LEU A 79 -0.80 13.54 9.48
N GLY A 80 -0.73 12.21 9.42
CA GLY A 80 -1.50 11.34 10.29
C GLY A 80 -0.78 11.08 11.61
N ASP A 81 -1.55 11.01 12.70
CA ASP A 81 -1.02 10.90 14.06
C ASP A 81 -0.15 9.64 14.28
N SER A 82 -0.46 8.54 13.57
CA SER A 82 0.27 7.28 13.69
C SER A 82 1.71 7.35 13.16
N TYR A 83 2.01 8.31 12.27
CA TYR A 83 3.30 8.43 11.59
C TYR A 83 3.77 9.88 11.50
N SER A 84 3.66 10.61 12.62
CA SER A 84 4.31 11.91 12.78
C SER A 84 5.70 11.75 13.39
N SER A 85 6.71 12.33 12.76
CA SER A 85 8.06 12.48 13.32
C SER A 85 8.52 13.94 13.19
N SER A 86 9.64 14.30 13.83
CA SER A 86 10.25 15.62 13.59
C SER A 86 10.84 15.77 12.18
N TYR A 87 10.86 14.69 11.40
CA TYR A 87 11.43 14.59 10.06
C TYR A 87 10.38 14.21 9.02
N SER A 88 9.09 14.45 9.31
CA SER A 88 8.00 14.26 8.36
C SER A 88 7.47 15.60 7.86
N ASP A 89 7.16 15.65 6.56
CA ASP A 89 6.58 16.82 5.91
C ASP A 89 5.61 16.39 4.81
N ILE A 90 4.69 17.29 4.47
CA ILE A 90 3.72 17.11 3.40
C ILE A 90 3.57 18.42 2.62
N ASN A 91 3.87 18.36 1.32
CA ASN A 91 3.86 19.54 0.47
C ASN A 91 2.94 19.36 -0.74
N TYR A 92 2.18 20.41 -1.05
CA TYR A 92 1.34 20.45 -2.25
C TYR A 92 2.11 21.11 -3.40
N ASP A 93 2.22 20.40 -4.51
CA ASP A 93 2.73 20.91 -5.78
C ASP A 93 1.55 21.15 -6.74
N ASN A 94 1.17 22.43 -6.86
CA ASN A 94 0.07 22.86 -7.70
C ASN A 94 0.34 22.66 -9.19
N GLU A 95 1.57 22.90 -9.64
CA GLU A 95 1.91 22.82 -11.06
C GLU A 95 1.77 21.40 -11.60
N ASN A 96 2.08 20.40 -10.77
CA ASN A 96 2.03 18.99 -11.13
C ASN A 96 0.81 18.25 -10.58
N SER A 97 -0.13 18.95 -9.92
CA SER A 97 -1.32 18.36 -9.30
C SER A 97 -0.99 17.14 -8.44
N LYS A 98 -0.01 17.29 -7.54
CA LYS A 98 0.43 16.21 -6.64
C LYS A 98 0.65 16.71 -5.22
N VAL A 99 0.50 15.79 -4.26
CA VAL A 99 0.92 15.99 -2.86
C VAL A 99 2.09 15.06 -2.59
N HIS A 100 3.22 15.62 -2.15
CA HIS A 100 4.43 14.88 -1.79
C HIS A 100 4.48 14.70 -0.27
N TYR A 101 4.68 13.46 0.17
CA TYR A 101 4.81 13.08 1.57
C TYR A 101 6.18 12.45 1.78
N VAL A 102 6.88 12.93 2.80
CA VAL A 102 8.14 12.34 3.26
C VAL A 102 8.10 12.12 4.76
N MET A 103 8.73 11.05 5.22
CA MET A 103 8.87 10.75 6.64
C MET A 103 10.14 9.95 6.87
N LEU A 104 10.84 10.25 7.98
CA LEU A 104 11.96 9.47 8.48
C LEU A 104 11.81 9.10 9.97
N TYR A 105 12.16 7.87 10.32
CA TYR A 105 12.34 7.33 11.67
C TYR A 105 13.75 6.74 11.82
N PRO A 106 14.67 7.41 12.55
CA PRO A 106 16.03 6.91 12.71
C PRO A 106 16.13 5.54 13.39
N ASP A 107 15.21 5.25 14.32
CA ASP A 107 15.25 4.05 15.16
C ASP A 107 14.26 2.95 14.71
N GLY A 108 13.64 3.11 13.53
CA GLY A 108 12.60 2.22 13.03
C GLY A 108 11.23 2.43 13.69
N ASN A 109 10.15 2.07 13.00
CA ASN A 109 8.77 2.17 13.50
C ASN A 109 7.91 1.02 12.96
N ASN A 110 7.06 0.45 13.83
CA ASN A 110 6.15 -0.66 13.51
C ASN A 110 4.67 -0.28 13.70
N ASN A 111 4.37 1.02 13.75
CA ASN A 111 3.01 1.52 13.88
C ASN A 111 2.17 1.07 12.69
N ASN A 112 0.85 1.13 12.88
CA ASN A 112 -0.15 1.01 11.84
C ASN A 112 -1.06 2.24 11.91
N GLY A 113 -1.53 2.74 10.78
CA GLY A 113 -2.53 3.81 10.75
C GLY A 113 -2.36 4.79 9.59
N ILE A 114 -2.94 5.97 9.76
CA ILE A 114 -2.93 7.02 8.72
C ILE A 114 -1.52 7.62 8.64
N LEU A 115 -0.96 7.64 7.43
CA LEU A 115 0.27 8.37 7.10
C LEU A 115 -0.01 9.85 6.89
N PHE A 116 -1.00 10.14 6.06
CA PHE A 116 -1.44 11.49 5.77
C PHE A 116 -2.86 11.50 5.19
N THR A 117 -3.46 12.69 5.21
CA THR A 117 -4.74 12.96 4.57
C THR A 117 -4.65 14.14 3.63
N VAL A 118 -5.47 14.11 2.58
CA VAL A 118 -5.64 15.21 1.62
C VAL A 118 -7.12 15.49 1.46
N ASP A 119 -7.49 16.75 1.62
CA ASP A 119 -8.84 17.24 1.43
C ASP A 119 -8.97 17.85 0.03
N PHE A 120 -10.01 17.42 -0.67
CA PHE A 120 -10.33 17.86 -2.02
C PHE A 120 -11.76 18.38 -2.08
N LYS A 121 -12.00 19.41 -2.88
CA LYS A 121 -13.35 19.76 -3.33
C LYS A 121 -13.62 19.11 -4.68
N VAL A 122 -14.74 18.39 -4.79
CA VAL A 122 -15.06 17.60 -6.00
C VAL A 122 -15.91 18.41 -6.97
N THR A 123 -15.61 18.30 -8.26
CA THR A 123 -16.36 18.92 -9.35
C THR A 123 -17.23 17.87 -10.04
N GLY A 124 -18.55 18.00 -9.92
CA GLY A 124 -19.54 17.20 -10.67
C GLY A 124 -19.79 15.77 -10.16
N GLU A 125 -18.80 15.13 -9.52
CA GLU A 125 -18.93 13.79 -8.92
C GLU A 125 -19.15 13.85 -7.40
N LYS A 126 -19.45 12.70 -6.77
CA LYS A 126 -19.65 12.59 -5.31
C LYS A 126 -18.41 12.11 -4.56
N SER A 127 -17.44 11.57 -5.28
CA SER A 127 -16.21 10.98 -4.75
C SER A 127 -15.14 11.04 -5.82
N TYR A 128 -13.88 10.95 -5.40
CA TYR A 128 -12.72 10.88 -6.26
C TYR A 128 -11.64 10.08 -5.55
N GLN A 129 -10.84 9.34 -6.31
CA GLN A 129 -9.71 8.59 -5.79
C GLN A 129 -8.44 8.93 -6.58
N PRO A 130 -7.44 9.54 -5.94
CA PRO A 130 -6.16 9.84 -6.56
C PRO A 130 -5.28 8.59 -6.67
N GLU A 131 -4.21 8.69 -7.46
CA GLU A 131 -3.19 7.66 -7.60
C GLU A 131 -2.07 7.86 -6.57
N LEU A 132 -1.77 6.82 -5.79
CA LEU A 132 -0.62 6.79 -4.90
C LEU A 132 0.57 6.12 -5.59
N LYS A 133 1.73 6.76 -5.50
CA LYS A 133 3.02 6.23 -5.93
C LYS A 133 3.99 6.28 -4.76
N ILE A 134 4.66 5.15 -4.50
CA ILE A 134 5.73 5.07 -3.51
C ILE A 134 7.05 5.11 -4.25
N ASN A 135 7.85 6.14 -3.99
CA ASN A 135 9.17 6.32 -4.60
C ASN A 135 10.24 5.52 -3.85
N SER A 136 10.12 5.41 -2.53
CA SER A 136 10.98 4.57 -1.69
C SER A 136 10.28 4.23 -0.37
N LEU A 137 10.49 3.01 0.11
CA LEU A 137 10.01 2.52 1.41
C LEU A 137 11.11 1.68 2.04
N ILE A 138 11.78 2.20 3.06
CA ILE A 138 13.01 1.57 3.59
C ILE A 138 12.89 1.20 5.07
N ASP A 139 13.59 0.13 5.45
CA ASP A 139 13.75 -0.29 6.84
C ASP A 139 14.92 0.41 7.53
N SER A 140 15.02 0.24 8.86
CA SER A 140 16.10 0.80 9.68
C SER A 140 17.26 -0.17 9.91
N SER A 141 17.39 -1.21 9.06
CA SER A 141 18.56 -2.09 9.12
C SER A 141 19.83 -1.32 8.74
N ASP A 142 20.99 -1.88 9.08
CA ASP A 142 22.27 -1.26 8.72
C ASP A 142 22.43 -1.09 7.19
N GLU A 143 21.81 -1.97 6.40
CA GLU A 143 21.80 -1.89 4.94
C GLU A 143 20.69 -1.00 4.35
N MET A 144 19.70 -0.59 5.15
CA MET A 144 18.52 0.18 4.74
C MET A 144 17.81 -0.44 3.52
N ASN A 145 17.24 -1.63 3.73
CA ASN A 145 16.63 -2.39 2.63
C ASN A 145 15.27 -1.81 2.23
N GLU A 146 14.92 -1.94 0.95
CA GLU A 146 13.57 -1.65 0.48
C GLU A 146 12.58 -2.70 1.02
N ILE A 147 11.48 -2.21 1.59
CA ILE A 147 10.39 -3.02 2.12
C ILE A 147 9.42 -3.32 0.98
N PRO A 148 9.16 -4.60 0.66
CA PRO A 148 8.12 -4.98 -0.30
C PRO A 148 6.74 -4.51 0.17
N TYR A 149 5.94 -3.96 -0.75
CA TYR A 149 4.62 -3.42 -0.42
C TYR A 149 3.57 -3.67 -1.50
N SER A 150 2.29 -3.64 -1.12
CA SER A 150 1.16 -3.38 -2.05
C SER A 150 0.46 -2.06 -1.78
N ILE A 151 -0.27 -1.60 -2.79
CA ILE A 151 -1.20 -0.48 -2.68
C ILE A 151 -2.60 -0.99 -3.01
N LYS A 152 -3.54 -0.81 -2.09
CA LYS A 152 -4.95 -1.15 -2.26
C LYS A 152 -5.80 0.11 -2.21
N TYR A 153 -6.84 0.11 -3.02
CA TYR A 153 -7.77 1.21 -3.20
C TYR A 153 -9.17 0.78 -2.76
N GLN A 154 -9.82 1.61 -1.96
CA GLN A 154 -11.20 1.36 -1.54
C GLN A 154 -12.14 1.51 -2.74
N GLN A 155 -12.99 0.52 -2.97
CA GLN A 155 -13.99 0.52 -4.04
C GLN A 155 -15.35 1.00 -3.54
N ALA A 156 -16.25 1.35 -4.46
CA ALA A 156 -17.60 1.83 -4.14
C ALA A 156 -18.44 0.85 -3.29
N ASP A 157 -18.20 -0.45 -3.40
CA ASP A 157 -18.87 -1.50 -2.60
C ASP A 157 -18.15 -1.80 -1.25
N GLY A 158 -17.16 -0.96 -0.91
CA GLY A 158 -16.32 -1.08 0.27
C GLY A 158 -15.29 -2.21 0.20
N SER A 159 -15.11 -2.87 -0.95
CA SER A 159 -14.01 -3.82 -1.15
C SER A 159 -12.67 -3.11 -1.38
N TRP A 160 -11.58 -3.87 -1.34
CA TRP A 160 -10.23 -3.39 -1.62
C TRP A 160 -9.71 -4.03 -2.90
N SER A 161 -9.08 -3.23 -3.75
CA SER A 161 -8.58 -3.65 -5.07
C SER A 161 -7.23 -3.03 -5.36
N ASP A 162 -6.43 -3.65 -6.22
CA ASP A 162 -5.20 -3.06 -6.76
C ASP A 162 -5.47 -1.93 -7.76
N ASN A 163 -6.73 -1.75 -8.15
CA ASN A 163 -7.14 -0.74 -9.12
C ASN A 163 -7.85 0.43 -8.46
N ILE A 164 -7.55 1.63 -8.92
CA ILE A 164 -8.23 2.87 -8.53
C ILE A 164 -9.72 2.77 -8.89
N ASP A 165 -10.59 3.10 -7.95
CA ASP A 165 -12.02 3.28 -8.17
C ASP A 165 -12.27 4.52 -9.02
N ARG A 166 -12.88 4.29 -10.19
CA ARG A 166 -13.26 5.35 -11.14
C ARG A 166 -14.79 5.55 -11.18
N SER A 167 -15.52 4.99 -10.22
CA SER A 167 -16.98 5.03 -10.21
C SER A 167 -17.58 6.41 -9.90
N GLY A 168 -16.81 7.29 -9.26
CA GLY A 168 -17.26 8.59 -8.75
C GLY A 168 -18.27 8.50 -7.59
N LYS A 169 -18.40 7.31 -6.98
CA LYS A 169 -19.32 7.04 -5.88
C LYS A 169 -18.60 6.99 -4.54
N ILE A 170 -19.27 7.43 -3.49
CA ILE A 170 -18.78 7.26 -2.12
C ILE A 170 -18.88 5.78 -1.78
N ALA A 171 -17.82 5.21 -1.21
CA ALA A 171 -17.80 3.83 -0.79
C ALA A 171 -18.87 3.54 0.27
N GLU A 172 -19.54 2.40 0.14
CA GLU A 172 -20.38 1.86 1.20
C GLU A 172 -19.53 1.64 2.45
N LYS A 173 -19.95 2.22 3.59
CA LYS A 173 -19.20 2.12 4.84
C LYS A 173 -19.14 0.67 5.31
N LYS A 174 -17.99 0.03 5.16
CA LYS A 174 -17.62 -1.16 5.95
C LYS A 174 -16.77 -0.69 7.13
N SER A 175 -17.29 -0.85 8.33
CA SER A 175 -16.53 -0.66 9.57
C SER A 175 -15.35 -1.63 9.61
N HIS A 176 -14.14 -1.12 9.87
CA HIS A 176 -13.05 -1.92 10.42
C HIS A 176 -13.47 -2.50 11.77
#